data_AF-A0A945MC64-F1
#
_entry.id   AF-A0A945MC64-F1
#
_cell.length_a   1.000
_cell.length_b   1.000
_cell.length_c   1.000
_cell.angle_alpha   90.00
_cell.angle_beta   90.00
_cell.angle_gamma   90.00
#
_symmetry.space_group_name_H-M   'P 1'
#
loop_
_entity.id
_entity.type
_entity.pdbx_description
1 polymer ?
#
loop_
_entity_poly.entity_id
_entity_poly.type
_entity_poly.pdbx_seq_one_letter_code
_entity_poly.pdbx_strand_id
1 'polypeptide(L)'
;MNRGNDEQKWPTLVRPVDQVAKLAEDLLTAAGARHEDARLAAEVFIEADLRGIGLQGIDYMPLAVRALASGRVSGSAVPRIVDESESSLMVDGGGGLIQPTAVFAIDRAIPKAKATGCCAIGLVNASENFMLGYYVERIARAGCIGFATATWAPLVHPWGGMEALLGTNPMAFGFPTQGEDPVIVDLATSALANGRVRQAAYHDGSVPEGTGIGPDGRPTVVAKEIQRGAISPLGGHKGY
;
A
#
# COMPACT_ATOMS: atom_id res chain seq x y z
N MET A 1 13.06 17.43 -37.08
CA MET A 1 11.85 16.60 -37.19
C MET A 1 11.12 16.67 -35.87
N ASN A 2 10.09 17.50 -35.84
CA ASN A 2 9.25 17.80 -34.69
C ASN A 2 8.31 16.60 -34.48
N ARG A 3 8.50 15.78 -33.44
CA ARG A 3 7.42 14.91 -32.95
C ARG A 3 6.68 15.71 -31.90
N GLY A 4 5.54 16.28 -32.31
CA GLY A 4 4.61 16.94 -31.40
C GLY A 4 4.21 15.97 -30.30
N ASN A 5 4.48 16.37 -29.07
CA ASN A 5 3.97 15.71 -27.88
C ASN A 5 2.53 16.21 -27.69
N ASP A 6 1.62 15.70 -28.51
CA ASP A 6 0.19 15.79 -28.19
C ASP A 6 -0.02 14.89 -26.96
N GLU A 7 0.19 15.46 -25.77
CA GLU A 7 -0.21 14.84 -24.51
C GLU A 7 -1.67 14.44 -24.66
N GLN A 8 -1.94 13.14 -24.73
CA GLN A 8 -3.30 12.61 -24.72
C GLN A 8 -3.93 12.96 -23.37
N LYS A 9 -4.56 14.13 -23.30
CA LYS A 9 -5.29 14.60 -22.13
C LYS A 9 -6.61 13.84 -22.08
N TRP A 10 -6.62 12.78 -21.27
CA TRP A 10 -7.87 12.13 -20.89
C TRP A 10 -8.75 13.15 -20.15
N PRO A 11 -10.06 13.22 -20.45
CA PRO A 11 -10.93 14.15 -19.75
C PRO A 11 -10.97 13.80 -18.26
N THR A 12 -10.73 14.80 -17.40
CA THR A 12 -10.91 14.65 -15.95
C THR A 12 -12.39 14.50 -15.64
N LEU A 13 -12.76 13.40 -14.98
CA LEU A 13 -14.11 13.18 -14.48
C LEU A 13 -14.14 13.41 -12.97
N VAL A 14 -14.96 14.36 -12.53
CA VAL A 14 -15.25 14.57 -11.11
C VAL A 14 -16.51 13.79 -10.75
N ARG A 15 -16.47 13.03 -9.66
CA ARG A 15 -17.59 12.22 -9.18
C ARG A 15 -17.75 12.38 -7.66
N PRO A 16 -18.98 12.33 -7.14
CA PRO A 16 -19.23 12.26 -5.70
C PRO A 16 -18.54 11.05 -5.08
N VAL A 17 -17.96 11.24 -3.89
CA VAL A 17 -17.15 10.23 -3.19
C VAL A 17 -17.97 8.97 -2.90
N ASP A 18 -19.22 9.15 -2.47
CA ASP A 18 -20.17 8.08 -2.19
C ASP A 18 -20.46 7.20 -3.41
N GLN A 19 -20.56 7.80 -4.61
CA GLN A 19 -20.76 7.04 -5.84
C GLN A 19 -19.54 6.19 -6.21
N VAL A 20 -18.34 6.72 -6.03
CA VAL A 20 -17.10 5.98 -6.32
C VAL A 20 -16.88 4.88 -5.27
N ALA A 21 -17.14 5.17 -4.00
CA ALA A 21 -17.09 4.19 -2.91
C ALA A 21 -18.05 3.03 -3.16
N LYS A 22 -19.30 3.33 -3.56
CA LYS A 22 -20.30 2.31 -3.85
C LYS A 22 -19.89 1.45 -5.06
N LEU A 23 -19.39 2.07 -6.12
CA LEU A 23 -18.87 1.35 -7.28
C LEU A 23 -17.71 0.42 -6.90
N ALA A 24 -16.77 0.88 -6.08
CA ALA A 24 -15.66 0.07 -5.59
C ALA A 24 -16.14 -1.14 -4.78
N GLU A 25 -17.07 -0.94 -3.85
CA GLU A 25 -17.70 -2.01 -3.06
C GLU A 25 -18.39 -3.04 -3.97
N ASP A 26 -19.18 -2.57 -4.94
CA ASP A 26 -19.92 -3.43 -5.87
C ASP A 26 -18.98 -4.27 -6.75
N LEU A 27 -17.89 -3.67 -7.24
CA LEU A 27 -16.90 -4.38 -8.05
C LEU A 27 -16.17 -5.46 -7.27
N LEU A 28 -15.76 -5.18 -6.03
CA LEU A 28 -15.09 -6.15 -5.16
C LEU A 28 -16.04 -7.29 -4.75
N THR A 29 -17.28 -6.95 -4.42
CA THR A 29 -18.34 -7.93 -4.11
C THR A 29 -18.60 -8.84 -5.32
N ALA A 30 -18.78 -8.25 -6.50
CA ALA A 30 -18.99 -9.00 -7.73
C ALA A 30 -17.80 -9.89 -8.10
N ALA A 31 -16.59 -9.51 -7.68
CA ALA A 31 -15.38 -10.31 -7.83
C ALA A 31 -15.26 -11.47 -6.80
N GLY A 32 -16.19 -11.57 -5.84
CA GLY A 32 -16.28 -12.67 -4.88
C GLY A 32 -15.90 -12.32 -3.44
N ALA A 33 -15.63 -11.05 -3.12
CA ALA A 33 -15.38 -10.63 -1.73
C ALA A 33 -16.66 -10.64 -0.89
N ARG A 34 -16.55 -10.96 0.41
CA ARG A 34 -17.64 -10.73 1.38
C ARG A 34 -18.01 -9.25 1.40
N HIS A 35 -19.30 -8.94 1.50
CA HIS A 35 -19.79 -7.55 1.48
C HIS A 35 -19.09 -6.63 2.49
N GLU A 36 -18.86 -7.10 3.72
CA GLU A 36 -18.18 -6.33 4.77
C GLU A 36 -16.71 -6.04 4.43
N ASP A 37 -16.00 -7.01 3.85
CA ASP A 37 -14.60 -6.86 3.44
C ASP A 37 -14.48 -5.95 2.21
N ALA A 38 -15.40 -6.11 1.26
CA ALA A 38 -15.49 -5.26 0.07
C ALA A 38 -15.73 -3.79 0.45
N ARG A 39 -16.65 -3.54 1.40
CA ARG A 39 -16.94 -2.20 1.91
C ARG A 39 -15.71 -1.58 2.57
N LEU A 40 -15.02 -2.32 3.44
CA LEU A 40 -13.83 -1.82 4.12
C LEU A 40 -12.67 -1.59 3.15
N ALA A 41 -12.45 -2.49 2.19
CA ALA A 41 -11.44 -2.29 1.17
C ALA A 41 -11.74 -1.07 0.29
N ALA A 42 -13.01 -0.88 -0.11
CA ALA A 42 -13.46 0.31 -0.82
C ALA A 42 -13.18 1.59 -0.03
N GLU A 43 -13.48 1.61 1.27
CA GLU A 43 -13.16 2.75 2.15
C GLU A 43 -11.66 3.11 2.07
N VAL A 44 -10.76 2.13 2.26
CA VAL A 44 -9.31 2.36 2.21
C VAL A 44 -8.86 2.89 0.84
N PHE A 45 -9.44 2.39 -0.26
CA PHE A 45 -9.09 2.90 -1.59
C PHE A 45 -9.52 4.34 -1.80
N ILE A 46 -10.74 4.69 -1.37
CA ILE A 46 -11.24 6.06 -1.45
C ILE A 46 -10.42 7.00 -0.58
N GLU A 47 -10.07 6.57 0.62
CA GLU A 47 -9.19 7.30 1.54
C GLU A 47 -7.81 7.58 0.92
N ALA A 48 -7.27 6.66 0.12
CA ALA A 48 -6.03 6.88 -0.62
C ALA A 48 -6.19 7.92 -1.74
N ASP A 49 -7.30 7.89 -2.50
CA ASP A 49 -7.58 8.89 -3.53
C ASP A 49 -7.79 10.29 -2.94
N LEU A 50 -8.54 10.40 -1.84
CA LEU A 50 -8.79 11.68 -1.14
C LEU A 50 -7.51 12.31 -0.61
N ARG A 51 -6.50 11.51 -0.26
CA ARG A 51 -5.16 11.98 0.16
C ARG A 51 -4.19 12.20 -1.01
N GLY A 52 -4.63 12.05 -2.26
CA GLY A 52 -3.78 12.26 -3.44
C GLY A 52 -2.78 11.12 -3.70
N ILE A 53 -2.98 9.95 -3.09
CA ILE A 53 -2.15 8.74 -3.22
C ILE A 53 -2.90 7.71 -4.08
N GLY A 54 -3.57 8.16 -5.15
CA GLY A 54 -4.53 7.35 -5.92
C GLY A 54 -3.98 6.07 -6.56
N LEU A 55 -2.66 5.93 -6.69
CA LEU A 55 -2.00 4.66 -7.08
C LEU A 55 -2.28 3.50 -6.13
N GLN A 56 -2.62 3.82 -4.87
CA GLN A 56 -3.04 2.86 -3.86
C GLN A 56 -4.57 2.86 -3.67
N GLY A 57 -5.27 3.77 -4.35
CA GLY A 57 -6.73 3.92 -4.37
C GLY A 57 -7.38 3.20 -5.54
N ILE A 58 -8.29 3.86 -6.25
CA ILE A 58 -9.05 3.28 -7.37
C ILE A 58 -8.16 2.79 -8.52
N ASP A 59 -6.96 3.34 -8.72
CA ASP A 59 -6.00 2.83 -9.72
C ASP A 59 -5.58 1.37 -9.42
N TYR A 60 -5.63 0.96 -8.16
CA TYR A 60 -5.35 -0.41 -7.73
C TYR A 60 -6.54 -1.36 -7.97
N MET A 61 -7.76 -0.83 -8.13
CA MET A 61 -9.00 -1.60 -8.20
C MET A 61 -8.98 -2.72 -9.25
N PRO A 62 -8.51 -2.52 -10.49
CA PRO A 62 -8.49 -3.59 -11.49
C PRO A 62 -7.61 -4.77 -11.08
N LEU A 63 -6.54 -4.53 -10.30
CA LEU A 63 -5.68 -5.60 -9.80
C LEU A 63 -6.36 -6.38 -8.67
N ALA A 64 -7.01 -5.68 -7.73
CA ALA A 64 -7.77 -6.31 -6.66
C ALA A 64 -8.92 -7.18 -7.19
N VAL A 65 -9.72 -6.65 -8.13
CA VAL A 65 -10.82 -7.37 -8.78
C VAL A 65 -10.31 -8.63 -9.49
N ARG A 66 -9.22 -8.53 -10.26
CA ARG A 66 -8.64 -9.70 -10.94
C ARG A 66 -8.12 -10.75 -9.96
N ALA A 67 -7.52 -10.31 -8.85
CA ALA A 67 -6.96 -11.20 -7.84
C ALA A 67 -8.06 -12.02 -7.13
N LEU A 68 -9.17 -11.37 -6.79
CA LEU A 68 -10.36 -12.01 -6.25
C LEU A 68 -11.00 -12.96 -7.27
N ALA A 69 -11.26 -12.47 -8.48
CA ALA A 69 -11.91 -13.25 -9.54
C ALA A 69 -11.10 -14.49 -9.95
N SER A 70 -9.77 -14.44 -9.87
CA SER A 70 -8.90 -15.59 -10.17
C SER A 70 -8.70 -16.52 -8.96
N GLY A 71 -9.25 -16.21 -7.79
CA GLY A 71 -9.01 -16.94 -6.53
C GLY A 71 -7.60 -16.81 -5.97
N ARG A 72 -6.77 -15.89 -6.50
CA ARG A 72 -5.43 -15.61 -5.96
C ARG A 72 -5.55 -14.96 -4.58
N VAL A 73 -6.57 -14.12 -4.41
CA VAL A 73 -7.01 -13.59 -3.12
C VAL A 73 -8.35 -14.24 -2.79
N SER A 74 -8.45 -14.81 -1.60
CA SER A 74 -9.67 -15.46 -1.14
C SER A 74 -10.71 -14.42 -0.72
N GLY A 75 -11.76 -14.27 -1.52
CA GLY A 75 -12.85 -13.33 -1.21
C GLY A 75 -13.68 -13.73 0.00
N SER A 76 -13.62 -14.99 0.45
CA SER A 76 -14.35 -15.54 1.60
C SER A 76 -13.49 -15.71 2.84
N ALA A 77 -12.23 -15.30 2.82
CA ALA A 77 -11.34 -15.45 3.96
C ALA A 77 -11.79 -14.60 5.15
N VAL A 78 -11.57 -15.13 6.34
CA VAL A 78 -11.88 -14.47 7.61
C VAL A 78 -10.59 -14.39 8.43
N PRO A 79 -10.17 -13.20 8.88
CA PRO A 79 -8.97 -13.05 9.71
C PRO A 79 -9.10 -13.86 11.00
N ARG A 80 -8.02 -14.55 11.39
CA ARG A 80 -7.97 -15.38 12.60
C ARG A 80 -6.71 -15.12 13.40
N ILE A 81 -6.86 -14.97 14.71
CA ILE A 81 -5.73 -14.94 15.64
C ILE A 81 -5.14 -16.35 15.72
N VAL A 82 -3.85 -16.48 15.44
CA VAL A 82 -3.12 -17.75 15.48
C VAL A 82 -2.12 -17.83 16.63
N ASP A 83 -1.76 -16.69 17.22
CA ASP A 83 -0.98 -16.60 18.46
C ASP A 83 -1.31 -15.28 19.18
N GLU A 84 -1.31 -15.30 20.50
CA GLU A 84 -1.75 -14.17 21.33
C GLU A 84 -1.10 -14.16 22.71
N SER A 85 -0.67 -12.98 23.14
CA SER A 85 -0.27 -12.69 24.52
C SER A 85 -0.98 -11.44 25.05
N GLU A 86 -0.63 -10.99 26.25
CA GLU A 86 -1.13 -9.73 26.79
C GLU A 86 -0.71 -8.51 25.95
N SER A 87 0.44 -8.58 25.28
CA SER A 87 1.05 -7.48 24.51
C SER A 87 1.44 -7.86 23.08
N SER A 88 0.90 -8.95 22.52
CA SER A 88 1.13 -9.32 21.13
C SER A 88 -0.04 -10.08 20.50
N LEU A 89 -0.16 -9.98 19.17
CA LEU A 89 -1.12 -10.67 18.33
C LEU A 89 -0.46 -11.13 17.03
N MET A 90 -0.65 -12.38 16.63
CA MET A 90 -0.38 -12.87 15.28
C MET A 90 -1.71 -13.20 14.60
N VAL A 91 -1.96 -12.63 13.43
CA VAL A 91 -3.21 -12.80 12.67
C VAL A 91 -2.91 -13.37 11.29
N ASP A 92 -3.55 -14.48 10.98
CA ASP A 92 -3.59 -15.10 9.65
C ASP A 92 -4.81 -14.55 8.89
N GLY A 93 -4.57 -13.91 7.76
CA GLY A 93 -5.61 -13.34 6.89
C GLY A 93 -6.32 -14.36 5.98
N GLY A 94 -5.91 -15.63 6.00
CA GLY A 94 -6.55 -16.71 5.22
C GLY A 94 -6.41 -16.56 3.70
N GLY A 95 -5.40 -15.82 3.24
CA GLY A 95 -5.21 -15.45 1.83
C GLY A 95 -6.17 -14.36 1.36
N GLY A 96 -6.86 -13.69 2.28
CA GLY A 96 -7.87 -12.67 1.99
C GLY A 96 -7.32 -11.29 1.69
N LEU A 97 -8.25 -10.35 1.52
CA LEU A 97 -7.92 -8.93 1.47
C LEU A 97 -7.24 -8.49 2.76
N ILE A 98 -6.24 -7.64 2.63
CA ILE A 98 -5.45 -7.19 3.76
C ILE A 98 -6.16 -6.15 4.63
N GLN A 99 -7.01 -5.32 4.05
CA GLN A 99 -7.77 -4.27 4.73
C GLN A 99 -8.58 -4.81 5.92
N PRO A 100 -9.42 -5.85 5.77
CA PRO A 100 -10.12 -6.45 6.90
C PRO A 100 -9.17 -7.12 7.90
N THR A 101 -8.11 -7.76 7.42
CA THR A 101 -7.12 -8.42 8.30
C THR A 101 -6.41 -7.43 9.22
N ALA A 102 -5.95 -6.30 8.67
CA ALA A 102 -5.24 -5.27 9.42
C ALA A 102 -6.15 -4.55 10.40
N VAL A 103 -7.36 -4.15 9.99
CA VAL A 103 -8.34 -3.49 10.90
C VAL A 103 -8.76 -4.44 12.02
N PHE A 104 -9.04 -5.70 11.72
CA PHE A 104 -9.38 -6.72 12.72
C PHE A 104 -8.29 -6.85 13.81
N ALA A 105 -7.02 -6.83 13.40
CA ALA A 105 -5.88 -6.95 14.30
C ALA A 105 -5.68 -5.68 15.13
N ILE A 106 -5.73 -4.50 14.50
CA ILE A 106 -5.55 -3.20 15.15
C ILE A 106 -6.61 -2.96 16.22
N ASP A 107 -7.88 -3.27 15.93
CA ASP A 107 -8.98 -3.08 16.88
C ASP A 107 -8.82 -3.94 18.14
N ARG A 108 -8.17 -5.11 18.02
CA ARG A 108 -7.86 -5.99 19.15
C ARG A 108 -6.57 -5.59 19.86
N ALA A 109 -5.63 -5.00 19.15
CA ALA A 109 -4.36 -4.55 19.70
C ALA A 109 -4.49 -3.26 20.52
N ILE A 110 -5.40 -2.34 20.15
CA ILE A 110 -5.57 -1.05 20.83
C ILE A 110 -5.88 -1.22 22.33
N PRO A 111 -6.88 -2.03 22.75
CA PRO A 111 -7.15 -2.26 24.17
C PRO A 111 -5.96 -2.89 24.90
N LYS A 112 -5.25 -3.83 24.26
CA LYS A 112 -4.04 -4.47 24.83
C LYS A 112 -2.95 -3.44 25.07
N ALA A 113 -2.63 -2.62 24.06
CA ALA A 113 -1.63 -1.57 24.17
C ALA A 113 -1.96 -0.56 25.28
N LYS A 114 -3.25 -0.24 25.49
CA LYS A 114 -3.69 0.62 26.59
C LYS A 114 -3.53 -0.03 27.97
N ALA A 115 -3.70 -1.36 28.06
CA ALA A 115 -3.58 -2.09 29.31
C ALA A 115 -2.12 -2.37 29.71
N THR A 116 -1.25 -2.68 28.74
CA THR A 116 0.13 -3.14 28.98
C THR A 116 1.20 -2.11 28.64
N GLY A 117 0.82 -1.01 27.97
CA GLY A 117 1.73 0.04 27.50
C GLY A 117 2.20 -0.13 26.05
N CYS A 118 2.16 -1.35 25.49
CA CYS A 118 2.45 -1.60 24.08
C CYS A 118 1.79 -2.89 23.56
N CYS A 119 1.56 -2.97 22.25
CA CYS A 119 1.13 -4.22 21.61
C CYS A 119 1.82 -4.38 20.25
N ALA A 120 2.43 -5.54 20.01
CA ALA A 120 2.98 -5.91 18.71
C ALA A 120 1.95 -6.70 17.89
N ILE A 121 1.89 -6.45 16.58
CA ILE A 121 1.01 -7.17 15.65
C ILE A 121 1.87 -7.81 14.56
N GLY A 122 1.69 -9.11 14.33
CA GLY A 122 2.13 -9.79 13.13
C GLY A 122 0.94 -10.11 12.23
N LEU A 123 1.02 -9.76 10.95
CA LEU A 123 0.01 -10.13 9.94
C LEU A 123 0.66 -11.05 8.92
N VAL A 124 0.03 -12.19 8.66
CA VAL A 124 0.51 -13.18 7.68
C VAL A 124 -0.60 -13.62 6.75
N ASN A 125 -0.22 -14.13 5.57
CA ASN A 125 -1.14 -14.75 4.62
C ASN A 125 -2.35 -13.86 4.27
N ALA A 126 -2.06 -12.65 3.77
CA ALA A 126 -3.05 -11.70 3.27
C ALA A 126 -2.51 -11.04 1.99
N SER A 127 -3.41 -10.44 1.20
CA SER A 127 -3.07 -9.80 -0.07
C SER A 127 -2.10 -8.64 0.08
N GLU A 128 -1.48 -8.23 -1.01
CA GLU A 128 -0.82 -6.93 -1.09
C GLU A 128 -1.81 -5.77 -1.07
N ASN A 129 -1.35 -4.66 -0.50
CA ASN A 129 -1.78 -3.26 -0.69
C ASN A 129 -2.04 -2.58 0.65
N PHE A 130 -1.17 -1.63 0.98
CA PHE A 130 -1.25 -0.88 2.23
C PHE A 130 -0.95 0.59 1.96
N MET A 131 -1.97 1.43 2.06
CA MET A 131 -1.75 2.78 2.56
C MET A 131 -1.52 2.65 4.06
N LEU A 132 -0.26 2.44 4.47
CA LEU A 132 0.08 2.20 5.88
C LEU A 132 -0.41 3.34 6.77
N GLY A 133 -0.43 4.57 6.23
CA GLY A 133 -1.01 5.76 6.83
C GLY A 133 -2.42 5.57 7.38
N TYR A 134 -3.32 4.87 6.66
CA TYR A 134 -4.69 4.59 7.13
C TYR A 134 -4.71 3.86 8.47
N TYR A 135 -3.84 2.86 8.60
CA TYR A 135 -3.80 1.98 9.76
C TYR A 135 -3.14 2.65 10.97
N VAL A 136 -2.02 3.35 10.76
CA VAL A 136 -1.37 4.09 11.85
C VAL A 136 -2.18 5.31 12.27
N GLU A 137 -2.98 5.88 11.37
CA GLU A 137 -3.96 6.92 11.70
C GLU A 137 -5.06 6.37 12.61
N ARG A 138 -5.60 5.18 12.32
CA ARG A 138 -6.57 4.51 13.21
C ARG A 138 -5.99 4.30 14.62
N ILE A 139 -4.73 3.90 14.72
CA ILE A 139 -4.02 3.74 16.00
C ILE A 139 -3.86 5.10 16.71
N ALA A 140 -3.41 6.13 15.98
CA ALA A 140 -3.22 7.49 16.51
C ALA A 140 -4.52 8.11 17.00
N ARG A 141 -5.62 7.97 16.25
CA ARG A 141 -6.95 8.45 16.64
C ARG A 141 -7.48 7.73 17.89
N ALA A 142 -7.01 6.52 18.19
CA ALA A 142 -7.30 5.83 19.43
C ALA A 142 -6.47 6.29 20.64
N GLY A 143 -5.56 7.26 20.46
CA GLY A 143 -4.69 7.82 21.49
C GLY A 143 -3.39 7.04 21.70
N CYS A 144 -2.99 6.20 20.74
CA CYS A 144 -1.77 5.40 20.80
C CYS A 144 -0.76 5.85 19.73
N ILE A 145 0.54 5.74 19.98
CA ILE A 145 1.54 5.90 18.91
C ILE A 145 1.50 4.62 18.05
N GLY A 146 1.39 4.78 16.73
CA GLY A 146 1.39 3.70 15.76
C GLY A 146 2.70 3.62 14.98
N PHE A 147 3.17 2.41 14.75
CA PHE A 147 4.23 2.10 13.79
C PHE A 147 3.79 0.89 12.96
N ALA A 148 3.95 0.98 11.65
CA ALA A 148 3.65 -0.12 10.74
C ALA A 148 4.71 -0.23 9.65
N THR A 149 4.99 -1.45 9.23
CA THR A 149 5.82 -1.74 8.06
C THR A 149 5.27 -2.97 7.33
N ALA A 150 5.57 -3.07 6.04
CA ALA A 150 5.20 -4.20 5.21
C ALA A 150 6.36 -4.55 4.28
N THR A 151 6.38 -5.78 3.78
CA THR A 151 7.34 -6.23 2.75
C THR A 151 6.60 -6.67 1.49
N TRP A 152 7.30 -6.72 0.36
CA TRP A 152 6.74 -7.16 -0.90
C TRP A 152 7.77 -7.89 -1.78
N ALA A 153 7.33 -8.31 -2.96
CA ALA A 153 8.18 -8.91 -3.98
C ALA A 153 9.44 -8.05 -4.26
N PRO A 154 10.57 -8.68 -4.62
CA PRO A 154 11.81 -7.98 -4.94
C PRO A 154 11.63 -6.98 -6.09
N LEU A 155 11.88 -5.71 -5.81
CA LEU A 155 11.78 -4.58 -6.73
C LEU A 155 12.91 -3.56 -6.56
N VAL A 156 13.56 -3.55 -5.40
CA VAL A 156 14.58 -2.59 -4.98
C VAL A 156 15.92 -3.28 -4.86
N HIS A 157 16.98 -2.66 -5.38
CA HIS A 157 18.33 -3.18 -5.23
C HIS A 157 18.95 -2.73 -3.89
N PRO A 158 19.75 -3.58 -3.22
CA PRO A 158 20.57 -3.14 -2.08
C PRO A 158 21.51 -2.01 -2.48
N TRP A 159 21.84 -1.12 -1.55
CA TRP A 159 22.85 -0.10 -1.82
C TRP A 159 24.19 -0.74 -2.20
N GLY A 160 24.73 -0.38 -3.36
CA GLY A 160 25.95 -0.97 -3.94
C GLY A 160 25.74 -2.28 -4.71
N GLY A 161 24.52 -2.82 -4.75
CA GLY A 161 24.14 -3.95 -5.59
C GLY A 161 23.39 -3.53 -6.87
N MET A 162 23.11 -4.49 -7.75
CA MET A 162 22.36 -4.26 -9.00
C MET A 162 21.13 -5.16 -9.19
N GLU A 163 20.98 -6.20 -8.37
CA GLU A 163 19.83 -7.11 -8.43
C GLU A 163 18.72 -6.64 -7.50
N ALA A 164 17.47 -6.72 -7.95
CA ALA A 164 16.30 -6.47 -7.10
C ALA A 164 16.17 -7.58 -6.06
N LEU A 165 16.34 -7.25 -4.78
CA LEU A 165 16.29 -8.21 -3.67
C LEU A 165 15.28 -7.83 -2.57
N LEU A 166 14.90 -6.56 -2.51
CA LEU A 166 14.04 -6.00 -1.46
C LEU A 166 12.71 -5.54 -2.06
N GLY A 167 11.64 -5.56 -1.29
CA GLY A 167 10.42 -4.82 -1.67
C GLY A 167 10.61 -3.31 -1.50
N THR A 168 9.59 -2.53 -1.84
CA THR A 168 9.55 -1.08 -1.54
C THR A 168 9.41 -0.78 -0.05
N ASN A 169 9.17 -1.83 0.74
CA ASN A 169 9.22 -1.92 2.20
C ASN A 169 8.80 -0.66 2.96
N PRO A 170 7.54 -0.21 2.80
CA PRO A 170 7.12 1.05 3.39
C PRO A 170 7.13 1.00 4.92
N MET A 171 7.26 2.18 5.50
CA MET A 171 7.15 2.43 6.93
C MET A 171 6.17 3.58 7.16
N ALA A 172 5.30 3.43 8.14
CA ALA A 172 4.43 4.49 8.59
C ALA A 172 4.45 4.66 10.10
N PHE A 173 4.24 5.90 10.52
CA PHE A 173 4.21 6.34 11.90
C PHE A 173 2.98 7.22 12.12
N GLY A 174 2.27 7.00 13.22
CA GLY A 174 1.13 7.81 13.62
C GLY A 174 1.31 8.32 15.04
N PHE A 175 1.21 9.63 15.24
CA PHE A 175 1.36 10.28 16.53
C PHE A 175 0.08 11.02 16.90
N PRO A 176 -0.57 10.71 18.04
CA PRO A 176 -1.70 11.49 18.52
C PRO A 176 -1.24 12.92 18.84
N THR A 177 -2.12 13.89 18.60
CA THR A 177 -1.93 15.29 18.98
C THR A 177 -3.00 15.72 19.97
N GLN A 178 -2.87 16.93 20.53
CA GLN A 178 -3.94 17.56 21.32
C GLN A 178 -5.06 18.16 20.44
N GLY A 179 -4.83 18.26 19.12
CA GLY A 179 -5.81 18.77 18.17
C GLY A 179 -6.68 17.66 17.58
N GLU A 180 -7.45 18.00 16.54
CA GLU A 180 -8.36 17.06 15.87
C GLU A 180 -7.63 16.03 14.99
N ASP A 181 -6.46 16.40 14.47
CA ASP A 181 -5.71 15.58 13.52
C ASP A 181 -4.38 15.03 14.08
N PRO A 182 -4.12 13.73 13.91
CA PRO A 182 -2.83 13.13 14.24
C PRO A 182 -1.75 13.54 13.25
N VAL A 183 -0.48 13.43 13.65
CA VAL A 183 0.66 13.53 12.72
C VAL A 183 0.92 12.15 12.13
N ILE A 184 0.80 12.04 10.80
CA ILE A 184 1.02 10.80 10.05
C ILE A 184 2.22 10.96 9.12
N VAL A 185 3.13 9.99 9.18
CA VAL A 185 4.23 9.83 8.23
C VAL A 185 4.04 8.48 7.55
N ASP A 186 3.98 8.44 6.21
CA ASP A 186 3.88 7.21 5.42
C ASP A 186 4.81 7.33 4.22
N LEU A 187 5.81 6.44 4.13
CA LEU A 187 6.83 6.47 3.09
C LEU A 187 7.22 5.07 2.64
N ALA A 188 7.59 4.94 1.37
CA ALA A 188 8.38 3.80 0.91
C ALA A 188 9.86 4.01 1.27
N THR A 189 10.59 2.92 1.51
CA THR A 189 12.05 2.97 1.64
C THR A 189 12.76 2.96 0.28
N SER A 190 12.02 2.74 -0.80
CA SER A 190 12.47 2.98 -2.17
C SER A 190 12.43 4.46 -2.55
N ALA A 191 13.34 4.90 -3.42
CA ALA A 191 13.42 6.28 -3.93
C ALA A 191 12.12 6.76 -4.62
N LEU A 192 11.35 5.84 -5.20
CA LEU A 192 10.02 6.10 -5.72
C LEU A 192 9.12 4.87 -5.55
N ALA A 193 7.84 5.09 -5.26
CA ALA A 193 6.87 4.00 -5.19
C ALA A 193 6.77 3.26 -6.55
N ASN A 194 6.74 1.93 -6.52
CA ASN A 194 6.63 1.10 -7.73
C ASN A 194 5.40 1.47 -8.60
N GLY A 195 4.28 1.85 -7.99
CA GLY A 195 3.10 2.32 -8.72
C GLY A 195 3.42 3.52 -9.64
N ARG A 196 4.23 4.47 -9.18
CA ARG A 196 4.65 5.64 -9.97
C ARG A 196 5.58 5.23 -11.12
N VAL A 197 6.51 4.30 -10.87
CA VAL A 197 7.38 3.75 -11.93
C VAL A 197 6.54 3.03 -12.99
N ARG A 198 5.56 2.23 -12.57
CA ARG A 198 4.62 1.55 -13.50
C ARG A 198 3.77 2.52 -14.30
N GLN A 199 3.26 3.56 -13.68
CA GLN A 199 2.50 4.61 -14.35
C GLN A 199 3.35 5.35 -15.38
N ALA A 200 4.56 5.78 -15.01
CA ALA A 200 5.48 6.43 -15.93
C ALA A 200 5.85 5.51 -17.11
N ALA A 201 6.12 4.22 -16.85
CA ALA A 201 6.41 3.24 -17.88
C ALA A 201 5.23 2.99 -18.83
N TYR A 202 3.99 3.00 -18.32
CA TYR A 202 2.79 2.87 -19.13
C TYR A 202 2.65 4.01 -20.15
N HIS A 203 3.08 5.22 -19.78
CA HIS A 203 3.06 6.41 -20.64
C HIS A 203 4.37 6.66 -21.41
N ASP A 204 5.27 5.66 -21.50
CA ASP A 204 6.58 5.82 -22.14
C ASP A 204 7.40 7.00 -21.58
N GLY A 205 7.17 7.33 -20.31
CA GLY A 205 7.73 8.49 -19.63
C GLY A 205 9.03 8.21 -18.88
N SER A 206 9.60 9.30 -18.36
CA SER A 206 10.74 9.28 -17.45
C SER A 206 10.31 9.45 -15.98
N VAL A 207 11.21 9.13 -15.07
CA VAL A 207 11.11 9.37 -13.62
C VAL A 207 12.25 10.29 -13.17
N PRO A 208 12.17 10.89 -11.97
CA PRO A 208 13.27 11.70 -11.43
C PRO A 208 14.60 10.94 -11.40
N GLU A 209 15.69 11.67 -11.56
CA GLU A 209 17.05 11.12 -11.43
C GLU A 209 17.25 10.46 -10.05
N GLY A 210 17.98 9.34 -10.02
CA GLY A 210 18.21 8.55 -8.81
C GLY A 210 17.05 7.61 -8.43
N THR A 211 16.00 7.50 -9.26
CA THR A 211 14.89 6.57 -9.01
C THR A 211 15.30 5.10 -9.14
N GLY A 212 16.20 4.76 -10.07
CA GLY A 212 16.54 3.36 -10.31
C GLY A 212 17.66 3.14 -11.33
N ILE A 213 17.90 1.86 -11.57
CA ILE A 213 18.92 1.35 -12.49
C ILE A 213 18.27 0.47 -13.57
N GLY A 214 18.88 0.46 -14.74
CA GLY A 214 18.52 -0.46 -15.82
C GLY A 214 19.03 -1.89 -15.58
N PRO A 215 18.72 -2.84 -16.49
CA PRO A 215 19.16 -4.23 -16.39
C PRO A 215 20.70 -4.38 -16.47
N ASP A 216 21.42 -3.39 -16.98
CA ASP A 216 22.88 -3.34 -17.01
C ASP A 216 23.50 -2.77 -15.72
N GLY A 217 22.67 -2.45 -14.73
CA GLY A 217 23.09 -1.88 -13.45
C GLY A 217 23.41 -0.39 -13.49
N ARG A 218 23.20 0.29 -14.63
CA ARG A 218 23.49 1.72 -14.76
C ARG A 218 22.28 2.58 -14.36
N PRO A 219 22.50 3.75 -13.70
CA PRO A 219 21.43 4.70 -13.42
C PRO A 219 20.70 5.11 -14.71
N THR A 220 19.38 5.15 -14.65
CA THR A 220 18.52 5.58 -15.76
C THR A 220 17.32 6.35 -15.25
N VAL A 221 16.78 7.22 -16.09
CA VAL A 221 15.50 7.90 -15.86
C VAL A 221 14.36 7.28 -16.66
N VAL A 222 14.64 6.27 -17.49
CA VAL A 222 13.64 5.62 -18.35
C VAL A 222 12.87 4.59 -17.53
N ALA A 223 11.58 4.85 -17.28
CA ALA A 223 10.77 4.03 -16.37
C ALA A 223 10.68 2.55 -16.80
N LYS A 224 10.61 2.28 -18.12
CA LYS A 224 10.60 0.91 -18.67
C LYS A 224 11.93 0.16 -18.46
N GLU A 225 13.06 0.88 -18.40
CA GLU A 225 14.35 0.25 -18.08
C GLU A 225 14.43 -0.10 -16.60
N ILE A 226 13.94 0.79 -15.73
CA ILE A 226 13.89 0.53 -14.27
C ILE A 226 13.01 -0.68 -13.96
N GLN A 227 11.88 -0.85 -14.66
CA GLN A 227 11.03 -2.05 -14.51
C GLN A 227 11.74 -3.36 -14.86
N ARG A 228 12.76 -3.30 -15.74
CA ARG A 228 13.58 -4.46 -16.13
C ARG A 228 14.85 -4.60 -15.29
N GLY A 229 15.24 -3.54 -14.60
CA GLY A 229 16.32 -3.50 -13.62
C GLY A 229 15.77 -3.47 -12.20
N ALA A 230 16.05 -2.41 -11.46
CA ALA A 230 15.62 -2.27 -10.07
C ALA A 230 15.42 -0.81 -9.66
N ILE A 231 14.53 -0.58 -8.70
CA ILE A 231 14.35 0.72 -8.04
C ILE A 231 15.48 0.93 -7.03
N SER A 232 15.97 2.16 -6.88
CA SER A 232 17.01 2.50 -5.92
C SER A 232 16.42 2.77 -4.52
N PRO A 233 17.19 2.57 -3.43
CA PRO A 233 16.76 2.93 -2.08
C PRO A 233 16.72 4.45 -1.89
N LEU A 234 15.75 4.92 -1.10
CA LEU A 234 15.60 6.31 -0.71
C LEU A 234 16.84 6.77 0.07
N GLY A 235 17.47 7.87 -0.35
CA GLY A 235 18.62 8.40 0.39
C GLY A 235 19.84 7.46 0.41
N GLY A 236 19.94 6.53 -0.54
CA GLY A 236 21.07 5.61 -0.68
C GLY A 236 21.19 4.65 0.48
N HIS A 237 22.39 4.55 1.08
CA HIS A 237 22.68 3.60 2.18
C HIS A 237 21.83 3.76 3.45
N LYS A 238 21.09 4.88 3.60
CA LYS A 238 20.24 5.12 4.78
C LYS A 238 18.83 4.53 4.63
N GLY A 239 18.31 4.45 3.41
CA GLY A 239 17.01 3.84 3.14
C GLY A 239 17.10 2.38 2.70
N TYR A 240 18.30 1.90 2.35
CA TYR A 240 18.60 0.46 2.29
C TYR A 240 18.57 -0.14 3.70
#